data_AF-A0A7Z9QQX0-F1
#
_entry.id   AF-A0A7Z9QQX0-F1
#
_cell.length_a   1.000
_cell.length_b   1.000
_cell.length_c   1.000
_cell.angle_alpha   90.00
_cell.angle_beta   90.00
_cell.angle_gamma   90.00
#
_symmetry.space_group_name_H-M   'P 1'
#
loop_
_entity.id
_entity.type
_entity.pdbx_description
1 polymer ?
#
loop_
_entity_poly.entity_id
_entity_poly.type
_entity_poly.pdbx_seq_one_letter_code
_entity_poly.pdbx_strand_id
1 'polypeptide(L)'
;MLSNSRQVALKYTKIPYLICTSTDPSEEIYFVPDSSLPALNIGNCDPMSLVSPDELFYLKKKYRAPDSLIRKIRKCYKDNSEEFDIGDEISLEKSLFISEVEDLILQRIKQTYRNESANFWPYYPRHEMGVRTFHTAVVGSSSVGKSYTVAKIIEKNFSNSIVYVFSPTAKKDKAWLDLQKILGKKVKLINSNDVDVDIPLSEIAPGSVTVVDD
;
A
#
# COMPACT_ATOMS: atom_id res chain seq x y z
N MET A 1 10.04 -3.52 -3.97
CA MET A 1 9.60 -4.36 -2.83
C MET A 1 9.47 -3.51 -1.56
N LEU A 2 8.85 -4.07 -0.51
CA LEU A 2 8.64 -3.41 0.78
C LEU A 2 9.67 -3.83 1.83
N SER A 3 9.93 -2.97 2.81
CA SER A 3 10.74 -3.24 4.01
C SER A 3 10.05 -2.66 5.24
N ASN A 4 10.05 -3.37 6.36
CA ASN A 4 9.42 -2.94 7.62
C ASN A 4 10.38 -2.26 8.60
N SER A 5 11.61 -2.00 8.18
CA SER A 5 12.55 -1.17 8.93
C SER A 5 13.53 -0.44 8.02
N ARG A 6 14.01 0.71 8.49
CA ARG A 6 15.04 1.47 7.78
C ARG A 6 16.35 0.69 7.67
N GLN A 7 16.74 -0.01 8.74
CA GLN A 7 17.98 -0.78 8.78
C GLN A 7 17.99 -1.89 7.72
N VAL A 8 16.88 -2.60 7.55
CA VAL A 8 16.75 -3.61 6.50
C VAL A 8 16.70 -2.96 5.13
N ALA A 9 15.97 -1.85 4.97
CA ALA A 9 15.87 -1.14 3.70
C ALA A 9 17.23 -0.64 3.18
N LEU A 10 18.11 -0.18 4.10
CA LEU A 10 19.46 0.30 3.79
C LEU A 10 20.40 -0.79 3.24
N LYS A 11 20.08 -2.07 3.45
CA LYS A 11 20.82 -3.18 2.83
C LYS A 11 20.60 -3.26 1.31
N TYR A 12 19.49 -2.72 0.82
CA TYR A 12 19.07 -2.80 -0.58
C TYR A 12 19.20 -1.47 -1.34
N THR A 13 19.14 -0.34 -0.65
CA THR A 13 19.31 0.99 -1.27
C THR A 13 19.90 1.99 -0.30
N LYS A 14 20.71 2.93 -0.81
CA LYS A 14 21.28 4.04 -0.02
C LYS A 14 20.23 5.05 0.42
N ILE A 15 19.12 5.15 -0.31
CA ILE A 15 18.07 6.15 -0.11
C ILE A 15 16.70 5.45 -0.11
N PRO A 16 16.36 4.71 0.96
CA PRO A 16 15.05 4.06 1.06
C PRO A 16 13.96 5.12 1.23
N TYR A 17 12.82 4.92 0.58
CA TYR A 17 11.71 5.88 0.59
C TYR A 17 10.64 5.41 1.58
N LEU A 18 10.41 6.18 2.64
CA LEU A 18 9.35 5.90 3.61
C LEU A 18 7.99 6.17 2.96
N ILE A 19 7.15 5.15 2.84
CA ILE A 19 5.84 5.27 2.17
C ILE A 19 4.68 5.32 3.16
N CYS A 20 4.84 4.72 4.34
CA CYS A 20 3.75 4.55 5.28
C CYS A 20 4.25 4.42 6.71
N THR A 21 3.50 4.95 7.66
CA THR A 21 3.79 4.83 9.09
C THR A 21 2.55 4.44 9.86
N SER A 22 2.72 3.64 10.90
CA SER A 22 1.73 3.45 11.96
C SER A 22 2.27 4.00 13.27
N THR A 23 1.37 4.54 14.10
CA THR A 23 1.69 5.07 15.43
C THR A 23 1.37 4.08 16.54
N ASP A 24 0.51 3.10 16.26
CA ASP A 24 0.07 2.08 17.22
C ASP A 24 -0.25 0.77 16.47
N PRO A 25 0.66 -0.23 16.51
CA PRO A 25 2.05 -0.13 16.97
C PRO A 25 2.88 0.84 16.11
N SER A 26 3.99 1.33 16.67
CA SER A 26 4.92 2.17 15.90
C SER A 26 5.64 1.34 14.84
N GLU A 27 5.30 1.57 13.57
CA GLU A 27 5.86 0.84 12.43
C GLU A 27 6.12 1.77 11.26
N GLU A 28 7.15 1.45 10.47
CA GLU A 28 7.55 2.21 9.29
C GLU A 28 7.73 1.27 8.11
N ILE A 29 7.04 1.55 7.01
CA ILE A 29 7.14 0.77 5.78
C ILE A 29 7.88 1.59 4.74
N TYR A 30 8.96 1.03 4.24
CA TYR A 30 9.83 1.61 3.23
C TYR A 30 9.63 0.90 1.89
N PHE A 31 9.63 1.67 0.81
CA PHE A 31 9.85 1.18 -0.53
C PHE A 31 11.35 1.07 -0.82
N VAL A 32 11.75 -0.05 -1.42
CA VAL A 32 13.09 -0.27 -1.95
C VAL A 32 13.01 -0.90 -3.35
N PRO A 33 14.06 -0.73 -4.20
CA PRO A 33 14.13 -1.37 -5.51
C PRO A 33 13.91 -2.89 -5.41
N ASP A 34 13.33 -3.49 -6.44
CA ASP A 34 13.10 -4.93 -6.44
C ASP A 34 14.42 -5.72 -6.43
N SER A 35 14.41 -6.87 -5.76
CA SER A 35 15.60 -7.72 -5.62
C SER A 35 15.21 -9.21 -5.58
N SER A 36 16.18 -10.12 -5.66
CA SER A 36 15.92 -11.57 -5.62
C SER A 36 15.21 -11.97 -4.33
N LEU A 37 15.72 -11.52 -3.19
CA LEU A 37 15.16 -11.83 -1.88
C LEU A 37 14.21 -10.72 -1.40
N PRO A 38 13.14 -11.07 -0.66
CA PRO A 38 12.30 -10.07 -0.03
C PRO A 38 13.05 -9.28 1.05
N ALA A 39 12.72 -8.00 1.19
CA ALA A 39 13.18 -7.18 2.31
C ALA A 39 12.24 -7.25 3.53
N LEU A 40 11.03 -7.79 3.38
CA LEU A 40 10.13 -8.05 4.49
C LEU A 40 10.54 -9.35 5.20
N ASN A 41 10.66 -9.26 6.53
CA ASN A 41 10.73 -10.42 7.39
C ASN A 41 9.35 -10.61 8.06
N ILE A 42 8.61 -11.63 7.63
CA ILE A 42 7.29 -11.95 8.16
C ILE A 42 7.45 -13.09 9.16
N GLY A 43 7.74 -12.75 10.42
CA GLY A 43 7.81 -13.72 11.51
C GLY A 43 6.46 -14.41 11.73
N ASN A 44 6.48 -15.70 12.07
CA ASN A 44 5.29 -16.50 12.41
C ASN A 44 4.18 -16.53 11.33
N CYS A 45 4.53 -16.42 10.05
CA CYS A 45 3.59 -16.53 8.93
C CYS A 45 3.72 -17.90 8.26
N ASP A 46 2.59 -18.57 8.00
CA ASP A 46 2.53 -19.69 7.06
C ASP A 46 2.57 -19.10 5.63
N PRO A 47 3.63 -19.32 4.83
CA PRO A 47 3.73 -18.76 3.49
C PRO A 47 2.56 -19.16 2.59
N MET A 48 2.00 -20.36 2.80
CA MET A 48 0.84 -20.83 2.03
C MET A 48 -0.45 -20.05 2.33
N SER A 49 -0.51 -19.28 3.42
CA SER A 49 -1.62 -18.37 3.72
C SER A 49 -1.63 -17.12 2.83
N LEU A 50 -0.52 -16.83 2.13
CA LEU A 50 -0.41 -15.69 1.22
C LEU A 50 -1.05 -15.96 -0.16
N VAL A 51 -1.29 -17.23 -0.48
CA VAL A 51 -2.01 -17.68 -1.68
C VAL A 51 -3.47 -17.88 -1.31
N SER A 52 -4.39 -17.20 -2.01
CA SER A 52 -5.81 -17.34 -1.70
C SER A 52 -6.35 -18.74 -2.07
N PRO A 53 -7.45 -19.20 -1.44
CA PRO A 53 -8.07 -20.48 -1.77
C PRO A 53 -8.45 -20.60 -3.25
N ASP A 54 -8.91 -19.53 -3.88
CA ASP A 54 -9.32 -19.50 -5.28
C ASP A 54 -8.13 -19.61 -6.23
N GLU A 55 -7.05 -18.87 -5.95
CA GLU A 55 -5.78 -18.97 -6.69
C GLU A 55 -5.20 -20.38 -6.59
N LEU A 56 -5.18 -20.95 -5.38
CA LEU A 56 -4.69 -22.30 -5.15
C LEU A 56 -5.56 -23.33 -5.88
N PHE A 57 -6.88 -23.19 -5.85
CA PHE A 57 -7.80 -24.06 -6.59
C PHE A 57 -7.56 -24.00 -8.10
N TYR A 58 -7.36 -22.80 -8.65
CA TYR A 58 -7.05 -22.61 -10.06
C TYR A 58 -5.73 -23.32 -10.44
N LEU A 59 -4.67 -23.11 -9.67
CA LEU A 59 -3.36 -23.74 -9.89
C LEU A 59 -3.44 -25.27 -9.79
N LYS A 60 -4.17 -25.79 -8.80
CA LYS A 60 -4.42 -27.23 -8.66
C LYS A 60 -5.04 -27.82 -9.92
N LYS A 61 -6.05 -27.13 -10.47
CA LYS A 61 -6.76 -27.59 -11.67
C LYS A 61 -5.86 -27.50 -12.91
N LYS A 62 -5.10 -26.41 -13.06
CA LYS A 62 -4.16 -26.17 -14.16
C LYS A 62 -3.09 -27.26 -14.26
N TYR A 63 -2.49 -27.63 -13.12
CA TYR A 63 -1.37 -28.58 -13.06
C TYR A 63 -1.74 -29.99 -12.62
N ARG A 64 -3.03 -30.27 -12.40
CA ARG A 64 -3.53 -31.56 -11.87
C ARG A 64 -2.82 -31.96 -10.57
N ALA A 65 -2.53 -30.97 -9.72
CA ALA A 65 -1.77 -31.18 -8.50
C ALA A 65 -2.64 -31.84 -7.41
N PRO A 66 -2.21 -32.99 -6.84
CA PRO A 66 -2.95 -33.67 -5.79
C PRO A 66 -2.83 -32.95 -4.44
N ASP A 67 -3.80 -33.16 -3.55
CA ASP A 67 -3.76 -32.59 -2.19
C ASP A 67 -2.56 -33.06 -1.36
N SER A 68 -2.02 -34.24 -1.66
CA SER A 68 -0.79 -34.75 -1.04
C SER A 68 0.41 -33.82 -1.29
N LEU A 69 0.52 -33.23 -2.49
CA LEU A 69 1.59 -32.32 -2.84
C LEU A 69 1.52 -31.03 -2.02
N ILE A 70 0.32 -30.47 -1.86
CA ILE A 70 0.09 -29.25 -1.06
C ILE A 70 0.44 -29.48 0.41
N ARG A 71 0.10 -30.66 0.95
CA ARG A 71 0.48 -31.03 2.33
C ARG A 71 2.00 -31.12 2.48
N LYS A 72 2.71 -31.67 1.50
CA LYS A 72 4.19 -31.65 1.47
C LYS A 72 4.71 -30.20 1.43
N ILE A 73 4.12 -29.33 0.60
CA ILE A 73 4.50 -27.91 0.52
C ILE A 73 4.40 -27.22 1.87
N ARG A 74 3.23 -27.33 2.52
CA ARG A 74 3.01 -26.76 3.85
C ARG A 74 3.98 -27.33 4.89
N LYS A 75 4.30 -28.63 4.81
CA LYS A 75 5.23 -29.26 5.73
C LYS A 75 6.64 -28.69 5.56
N CYS A 76 7.15 -28.57 4.33
CA CYS A 76 8.48 -28.01 4.07
C CYS A 76 8.60 -26.57 4.59
N TYR A 77 7.59 -25.71 4.37
CA TYR A 77 7.60 -24.36 4.92
C TYR A 77 7.52 -24.35 6.45
N LYS A 78 6.72 -25.23 7.06
CA LYS A 78 6.62 -25.35 8.52
C LYS A 78 7.92 -25.82 9.17
N ASP A 79 8.62 -26.73 8.50
CA ASP A 79 9.87 -27.33 8.98
C ASP A 79 11.10 -26.46 8.63
N ASN A 80 10.92 -25.30 7.99
CA ASN A 80 11.99 -24.44 7.47
C ASN A 80 13.04 -25.23 6.66
N SER A 81 12.58 -26.19 5.86
CA SER A 81 13.47 -27.02 5.06
C SER A 81 14.10 -26.20 3.93
N GLU A 82 15.42 -26.27 3.78
CA GLU A 82 16.15 -25.62 2.67
C GLU A 82 15.89 -26.31 1.32
N GLU A 83 15.51 -27.59 1.37
CA GLU A 83 15.25 -28.40 0.19
C GLU A 83 13.80 -28.89 0.15
N PHE A 84 13.26 -28.92 -1.06
CA PHE A 84 11.91 -29.41 -1.32
C PHE A 84 11.96 -30.85 -1.81
N ASP A 85 11.96 -31.82 -0.88
CA ASP A 85 11.94 -33.23 -1.25
C ASP A 85 10.51 -33.72 -1.58
N ILE A 86 10.27 -33.92 -2.87
CA ILE A 86 8.98 -34.39 -3.42
C ILE A 86 8.95 -35.93 -3.51
N GLY A 87 10.10 -36.59 -3.34
CA GLY A 87 10.32 -38.00 -3.68
C GLY A 87 10.35 -38.26 -5.18
N ASP A 88 10.31 -39.54 -5.55
CA ASP A 88 10.58 -40.03 -6.92
C ASP A 88 9.50 -39.72 -7.97
N GLU A 89 8.42 -39.03 -7.61
CA GLU A 89 7.31 -38.70 -8.51
C GLU A 89 7.32 -37.24 -9.01
N ILE A 90 8.48 -36.65 -9.27
CA ILE A 90 8.56 -35.34 -9.93
C ILE A 90 8.12 -35.49 -11.39
N SER A 91 6.93 -34.95 -11.69
CA SER A 91 6.52 -34.67 -13.07
C SER A 91 6.72 -33.18 -13.34
N LEU A 92 6.90 -32.81 -14.61
CA LEU A 92 7.07 -31.41 -15.02
C LEU A 92 5.92 -30.53 -14.49
N GLU A 93 4.69 -31.04 -14.51
CA GLU A 93 3.52 -30.31 -14.02
C GLU A 93 3.60 -30.01 -12.52
N LYS A 94 4.13 -30.95 -11.72
CA LYS A 94 4.30 -30.76 -10.27
C LYS A 94 5.41 -29.74 -9.98
N SER A 95 6.51 -29.76 -10.74
CA SER A 95 7.58 -28.76 -10.62
C SER A 95 7.10 -27.37 -11.00
N LEU A 96 6.36 -27.24 -12.11
CA LEU A 96 5.77 -25.95 -12.53
C LEU A 96 4.75 -25.43 -11.52
N PHE A 97 3.94 -26.32 -10.94
CA PHE A 97 3.00 -25.96 -9.87
C PHE A 97 3.73 -25.37 -8.66
N ILE A 98 4.81 -26.00 -8.20
CA ILE A 98 5.59 -25.50 -7.05
C ILE A 98 6.21 -24.15 -7.37
N SER A 99 6.83 -24.02 -8.55
CA SER A 99 7.42 -22.75 -8.99
C SER A 99 6.41 -21.62 -9.01
N GLU A 100 5.22 -21.83 -9.60
CA GLU A 100 4.19 -20.78 -9.63
C GLU A 100 3.66 -20.44 -8.23
N VAL A 101 3.52 -21.43 -7.35
CA VAL A 101 3.13 -21.17 -5.95
C VAL A 101 4.20 -20.36 -5.22
N GLU A 102 5.48 -20.69 -5.40
CA GLU A 102 6.60 -19.99 -4.79
C GLU A 102 6.71 -18.55 -5.31
N ASP A 103 6.60 -18.36 -6.63
CA ASP A 103 6.62 -17.03 -7.25
C ASP A 103 5.50 -16.13 -6.71
N LEU A 104 4.28 -16.67 -6.56
CA LEU A 104 3.16 -15.94 -5.97
C LEU A 104 3.43 -15.57 -4.50
N ILE A 105 3.97 -16.50 -3.72
CA ILE A 105 4.34 -16.24 -2.32
C ILE A 105 5.40 -15.15 -2.25
N LEU A 106 6.50 -15.27 -3.02
CA LEU A 106 7.57 -14.28 -3.06
C LEU A 106 7.07 -12.91 -3.49
N GLN A 107 6.22 -12.86 -4.52
CA GLN A 107 5.60 -11.61 -4.97
C GLN A 107 4.78 -10.97 -3.84
N ARG A 108 3.96 -11.77 -3.13
CA ARG A 108 3.14 -11.27 -2.01
C ARG A 108 4.00 -10.78 -0.85
N ILE A 109 5.07 -11.50 -0.48
CA ILE A 109 6.02 -11.07 0.54
C ILE A 109 6.75 -9.79 0.09
N LYS A 110 7.04 -9.61 -1.19
CA LYS A 110 7.71 -8.38 -1.69
C LYS A 110 6.78 -7.18 -1.75
N GLN A 111 5.49 -7.38 -1.99
CA GLN A 111 4.55 -6.30 -2.35
C GLN A 111 3.51 -6.02 -1.26
N THR A 112 3.34 -6.92 -0.29
CA THR A 112 2.27 -6.83 0.71
C THR A 112 2.87 -6.87 2.11
N TYR A 113 2.47 -5.90 2.92
CA TYR A 113 2.68 -5.95 4.36
C TYR A 113 1.32 -6.00 5.05
N ARG A 114 1.14 -6.92 6.00
CA ARG A 114 -0.09 -7.06 6.78
C ARG A 114 0.24 -7.05 8.26
N ASN A 115 -0.36 -6.12 8.98
CA ASN A 115 -0.44 -6.16 10.43
C ASN A 115 -1.85 -5.69 10.83
N GLU A 116 -2.65 -6.61 11.38
CA GLU A 116 -4.04 -6.35 11.75
C GLU A 116 -4.17 -5.33 12.90
N SER A 117 -3.12 -5.18 13.71
CA SER A 117 -3.09 -4.22 14.80
C SER A 117 -2.63 -2.83 14.37
N ALA A 118 -2.00 -2.69 13.20
CA ALA A 118 -1.40 -1.44 12.75
C ALA A 118 -2.36 -0.58 11.95
N ASN A 119 -2.48 0.68 12.36
CA ASN A 119 -3.20 1.72 11.63
C ASN A 119 -2.24 2.48 10.73
N PHE A 120 -2.09 2.02 9.50
CA PHE A 120 -1.16 2.57 8.52
C PHE A 120 -1.68 3.84 7.85
N TRP A 121 -0.81 4.84 7.73
CA TRP A 121 -1.08 6.09 7.02
C TRP A 121 0.05 6.44 6.06
N PRO A 122 -0.29 6.90 4.84
CA PRO A 122 0.71 7.36 3.90
C PRO A 122 1.60 8.43 4.52
N TYR A 123 2.90 8.29 4.33
CA TYR A 123 3.89 9.22 4.84
C TYR A 123 4.15 10.34 3.84
N TYR A 124 4.15 11.58 4.33
CA TYR A 124 4.55 12.75 3.56
C TYR A 124 5.69 13.48 4.28
N PRO A 125 6.84 13.70 3.64
CA PRO A 125 7.98 14.38 4.25
C PRO A 125 7.69 15.88 4.37
N ARG A 126 7.03 16.28 5.47
CA ARG A 126 6.58 17.68 5.69
C ARG A 126 7.68 18.73 5.58
N HIS A 127 8.92 18.37 5.92
CA HIS A 127 10.06 19.27 5.84
C HIS A 127 10.48 19.58 4.38
N GLU A 128 10.06 18.77 3.41
CA GLU A 128 10.27 19.01 1.98
C GLU A 128 9.09 19.74 1.32
N MET A 129 7.99 19.98 2.04
CA MET A 129 6.83 20.70 1.49
C MET A 129 7.21 22.14 1.14
N GLY A 130 6.82 22.56 -0.06
CA GLY A 130 7.18 23.87 -0.62
C GLY A 130 8.53 23.91 -1.32
N VAL A 131 9.37 22.87 -1.15
CA VAL A 131 10.60 22.65 -1.95
C VAL A 131 10.30 21.70 -3.10
N ARG A 132 9.49 20.66 -2.84
CA ARG A 132 9.07 19.66 -3.82
C ARG A 132 7.57 19.42 -3.75
N THR A 133 7.02 18.96 -4.87
CA THR A 133 5.61 18.59 -4.99
C THR A 133 5.45 17.08 -4.81
N PHE A 134 4.53 16.68 -3.94
CA PHE A 134 4.18 15.28 -3.70
C PHE A 134 2.78 15.01 -4.24
N HIS A 135 2.70 14.31 -5.36
CA HIS A 135 1.43 13.97 -5.99
C HIS A 135 0.89 12.65 -5.44
N THR A 136 -0.41 12.61 -5.17
CA THR A 136 -1.12 11.38 -4.77
C THR A 136 -2.39 11.27 -5.60
N ALA A 137 -2.56 10.13 -6.25
CA ALA A 137 -3.77 9.81 -6.99
C ALA A 137 -4.58 8.77 -6.19
N VAL A 138 -5.86 9.05 -5.99
CA VAL A 138 -6.80 8.13 -5.33
C VAL A 138 -7.90 7.81 -6.33
N VAL A 139 -7.96 6.54 -6.76
CA VAL A 139 -8.86 6.10 -7.83
C VAL A 139 -9.83 5.06 -7.28
N GLY A 140 -11.08 5.16 -7.69
CA GLY A 140 -12.13 4.23 -7.33
C GLY A 140 -13.49 4.71 -7.81
N SER A 141 -14.47 3.80 -7.86
CA SER A 141 -15.84 4.11 -8.27
C SER A 141 -16.49 5.17 -7.38
N SER A 142 -17.63 5.71 -7.82
CA SER A 142 -18.42 6.62 -6.98
C SER A 142 -18.85 5.93 -5.67
N SER A 143 -18.86 6.70 -4.58
CA SER A 143 -19.30 6.24 -3.25
C SER A 143 -18.46 5.17 -2.55
N VAL A 144 -17.23 4.87 -3.01
CA VAL A 144 -16.31 3.95 -2.31
C VAL A 144 -15.55 4.59 -1.15
N GLY A 145 -15.83 5.87 -0.84
CA GLY A 145 -15.19 6.59 0.27
C GLY A 145 -13.91 7.35 -0.08
N LYS A 146 -13.68 7.69 -1.36
CA LYS A 146 -12.48 8.46 -1.80
C LYS A 146 -12.29 9.75 -1.00
N SER A 147 -13.30 10.62 -0.99
CA SER A 147 -13.29 11.90 -0.27
C SER A 147 -13.02 11.70 1.22
N TYR A 148 -13.62 10.68 1.82
CA TYR A 148 -13.43 10.35 3.23
C TYR A 148 -11.99 9.95 3.54
N THR A 149 -11.42 9.03 2.75
CA THR A 149 -10.03 8.58 2.91
C THR A 149 -9.06 9.73 2.71
N VAL A 150 -9.23 10.54 1.66
CA VAL A 150 -8.39 11.71 1.38
C VAL A 150 -8.50 12.74 2.52
N ALA A 151 -9.71 13.04 3.01
CA ALA A 151 -9.91 13.93 4.14
C ALA A 151 -9.15 13.46 5.39
N LYS A 152 -9.16 12.15 5.69
CA LYS A 152 -8.41 11.58 6.82
C LYS A 152 -6.89 11.63 6.63
N ILE A 153 -6.40 11.39 5.41
CA ILE A 153 -4.99 11.58 5.07
C ILE A 153 -4.58 13.04 5.31
N ILE A 154 -5.43 14.00 4.90
CA ILE A 154 -5.20 15.43 5.08
C ILE A 154 -5.20 15.82 6.55
N GLU A 155 -6.21 15.41 7.30
CA GLU A 155 -6.33 15.64 8.74
C GLU A 155 -5.06 15.20 9.48
N LYS A 156 -4.56 14.00 9.18
CA LYS A 156 -3.42 13.42 9.89
C LYS A 156 -2.08 14.04 9.48
N ASN A 157 -1.87 14.26 8.19
CA ASN A 157 -0.56 14.68 7.69
C ASN A 157 -0.42 16.19 7.57
N PHE A 158 -1.50 16.94 7.33
CA PHE A 158 -1.43 18.33 6.87
C PHE A 158 -2.25 19.31 7.71
N SER A 159 -2.42 19.04 9.01
CA SER A 159 -3.18 19.89 9.95
C SER A 159 -2.73 21.36 10.04
N ASN A 160 -1.48 21.64 9.64
CA ASN A 160 -0.90 22.97 9.64
C ASN A 160 -0.89 23.68 8.28
N SER A 161 -1.25 23.00 7.20
CA SER A 161 -1.25 23.55 5.84
C SER A 161 -2.59 24.19 5.49
N ILE A 162 -2.57 25.10 4.51
CA ILE A 162 -3.78 25.53 3.82
C ILE A 162 -4.17 24.42 2.85
N VAL A 163 -5.46 24.06 2.85
CA VAL A 163 -6.00 22.98 2.03
C VAL A 163 -7.02 23.58 1.07
N TYR A 164 -6.78 23.47 -0.22
CA TYR A 164 -7.70 23.86 -1.28
C TYR A 164 -8.36 22.59 -1.83
N VAL A 165 -9.69 22.52 -1.76
CA VAL A 165 -10.48 21.41 -2.28
C VAL A 165 -11.33 21.91 -3.44
N PHE A 166 -10.98 21.47 -4.65
CA PHE A 166 -11.73 21.68 -5.86
C PHE A 166 -12.57 20.44 -6.13
N SER A 167 -13.89 20.56 -5.98
CA SER A 167 -14.84 19.46 -6.23
C SER A 167 -16.18 20.05 -6.66
N PRO A 168 -16.90 19.45 -7.63
CA PRO A 168 -18.27 19.85 -7.97
C PRO A 168 -19.21 19.77 -6.76
N THR A 169 -18.83 18.95 -5.78
CA THR A 169 -19.59 18.69 -4.56
C THR A 169 -18.92 19.24 -3.30
N ALA A 170 -17.89 20.09 -3.41
CA ALA A 170 -17.06 20.56 -2.28
C ALA A 170 -17.87 21.06 -1.07
N LYS A 171 -18.97 21.77 -1.31
CA LYS A 171 -19.84 22.37 -0.28
C LYS A 171 -20.98 21.46 0.19
N LYS A 172 -21.11 20.26 -0.38
CA LYS A 172 -22.18 19.28 -0.09
C LYS A 172 -21.62 17.96 0.45
N ASP A 173 -20.42 17.56 0.03
CA ASP A 173 -19.77 16.34 0.52
C ASP A 173 -19.42 16.47 2.01
N LYS A 174 -19.97 15.53 2.78
CA LYS A 174 -19.78 15.47 4.23
C LYS A 174 -18.31 15.34 4.63
N ALA A 175 -17.49 14.64 3.86
CA ALA A 175 -16.06 14.47 4.17
C ALA A 175 -15.33 15.81 4.20
N TRP A 176 -15.58 16.66 3.21
CA TRP A 176 -14.97 17.99 3.09
C TRP A 176 -15.50 18.97 4.14
N LEU A 177 -16.80 18.92 4.40
CA LEU A 177 -17.43 19.73 5.45
C LEU A 177 -16.91 19.36 6.84
N ASP A 178 -16.76 18.07 7.13
CA ASP A 178 -16.23 17.60 8.42
C ASP A 178 -14.74 17.93 8.56
N LEU A 179 -13.95 17.81 7.49
CA LEU A 179 -12.55 18.26 7.48
C LEU A 179 -12.45 19.76 7.77
N GLN A 180 -13.31 20.58 7.17
CA GLN A 180 -13.35 22.03 7.42
C GLN A 180 -13.78 22.35 8.87
N LYS A 181 -14.67 21.57 9.48
CA LYS A 181 -15.00 21.72 10.91
C LYS A 181 -13.79 21.43 11.80
N ILE A 182 -12.99 20.43 11.45
CA ILE A 182 -11.81 20.02 12.24
C ILE A 182 -10.65 21.01 12.07
N LEU A 183 -10.31 21.38 10.83
CA LEU A 183 -9.14 22.22 10.53
C LEU A 183 -9.46 23.72 10.40
N GLY A 184 -10.75 24.09 10.43
CA GLY A 184 -11.24 25.46 10.41
C GLY A 184 -11.01 26.19 9.07
N LYS A 185 -10.71 27.49 9.16
CA LYS A 185 -10.59 28.41 8.00
C LYS A 185 -9.45 28.07 7.02
N LYS A 186 -8.57 27.11 7.38
CA LYS A 186 -7.48 26.62 6.52
C LYS A 186 -8.00 25.78 5.35
N VAL A 187 -9.18 25.19 5.47
CA VAL A 187 -9.81 24.39 4.41
C VAL A 187 -10.71 25.29 3.57
N LYS A 188 -10.32 25.48 2.31
CA LYS A 188 -11.03 26.25 1.30
C LYS A 188 -11.79 25.28 0.38
N LEU A 189 -13.12 25.31 0.48
CA LEU A 189 -14.01 24.48 -0.32
C LEU A 189 -14.45 25.27 -1.56
N ILE A 190 -13.99 24.85 -2.72
CA ILE A 190 -14.19 25.51 -3.99
C ILE A 190 -15.02 24.58 -4.88
N ASN A 191 -16.18 25.07 -5.30
CA ASN A 191 -17.01 24.37 -6.27
C ASN A 191 -16.33 24.51 -7.64
N SER A 192 -15.81 23.43 -8.19
CA SER A 192 -15.09 23.46 -9.47
C SER A 192 -15.98 23.85 -10.64
N ASN A 193 -17.31 23.68 -10.54
CA ASN A 193 -18.26 24.15 -11.55
C ASN A 193 -18.37 25.69 -11.62
N ASP A 194 -17.95 26.39 -10.56
CA ASP A 194 -18.03 27.85 -10.49
C ASP A 194 -16.67 28.51 -10.84
N VAL A 195 -15.67 27.72 -11.26
CA VAL A 195 -14.33 28.19 -11.60
C VAL A 195 -14.26 28.45 -13.10
N ASP A 196 -14.54 29.68 -13.49
CA ASP A 196 -14.55 30.13 -14.90
C ASP A 196 -13.23 30.82 -15.32
N VAL A 197 -12.28 30.98 -14.39
CA VAL A 197 -11.01 31.68 -14.60
C VAL A 197 -9.83 30.84 -14.13
N ASP A 198 -8.69 31.00 -14.81
CA ASP A 198 -7.42 30.40 -14.38
C ASP A 198 -7.06 30.88 -12.97
N ILE A 199 -6.65 29.95 -12.10
CA ILE A 199 -6.11 30.28 -10.77
C ILE A 199 -4.59 30.37 -10.91
N PRO A 200 -3.98 31.57 -10.81
CA PRO A 200 -2.54 31.71 -10.91
C PRO A 200 -1.85 30.89 -9.82
N LEU A 201 -0.79 30.15 -10.19
CA LEU A 201 -0.02 29.37 -9.21
C LEU A 201 0.56 30.23 -8.07
N SER A 202 0.75 31.53 -8.28
CA SER A 202 1.17 32.49 -7.26
C SER A 202 0.15 32.67 -6.13
N GLU A 203 -1.12 32.33 -6.35
CA GLU A 203 -2.17 32.39 -5.34
C GLU A 203 -2.21 31.14 -4.44
N ILE A 204 -1.52 30.07 -4.83
CA ILE A 204 -1.36 28.86 -4.03
C ILE A 204 -0.08 29.01 -3.20
N ALA A 205 -0.24 29.24 -1.89
CA ALA A 205 0.91 29.40 -1.01
C ALA A 205 1.80 28.13 -1.00
N PRO A 206 3.14 28.27 -1.00
CA PRO A 206 4.05 27.15 -0.84
C PRO A 206 3.71 26.30 0.40
N GLY A 207 3.74 24.98 0.25
CA GLY A 207 3.37 24.06 1.34
C GLY A 207 1.85 23.90 1.57
N SER A 208 1.03 24.41 0.64
CA SER A 208 -0.41 24.10 0.60
C SER A 208 -0.67 22.69 0.06
N VAL A 209 -1.86 22.17 0.37
CA VAL A 209 -2.40 20.95 -0.20
C VAL A 209 -3.50 21.32 -1.18
N THR A 210 -3.43 20.78 -2.39
CA THR A 210 -4.46 20.95 -3.41
C THR A 210 -5.09 19.60 -3.70
N VAL A 211 -6.42 19.53 -3.54
CA VAL A 211 -7.24 18.37 -3.88
C VAL A 211 -8.06 18.74 -5.11
N VAL A 212 -7.98 17.89 -6.13
CA VAL A 212 -8.85 17.96 -7.32
C VAL A 212 -9.66 16.67 -7.31
N ASP A 213 -10.97 16.83 -7.20
CA ASP A 213 -11.97 15.78 -7.09
C ASP A 213 -12.98 15.96 -8.24
N ASP A 214 -13.37 14.83 -8.83
CA ASP A 214 -14.13 14.77 -10.09
C ASP A 214 -15.65 14.94 -9.92
#